data_AF-A0A1S4AMI4-F1
#
_entry.id   AF-A0A1S4AMI4-F1
#
_cell.length_a   1.000
_cell.length_b   1.000
_cell.length_c   1.000
_cell.angle_alpha   90.00
_cell.angle_beta   90.00
_cell.angle_gamma   90.00
#
_symmetry.space_group_name_H-M   'P 1'
#
loop_
_entity.id
_entity.type
_entity.pdbx_description
1 polymer ?
#
loop_
_entity_poly.entity_id
_entity_poly.type
_entity_poly.pdbx_seq_one_letter_code
_entity_poly.pdbx_strand_id
1 'polypeptide(L)'
;MRRLWNNWRGSLHMIVKSKPLRDVLKDVPEGFDKSDWEWLVKEHFLSEKFKERSTRNSMNRSKLIMPHRTGSKPIRKIIYELGGKDGNPPDMATVFFETHKNDDKLVEPETNEKYAEIQELVRSESSLTNIEVVERYFGPQC
;
A
#
# COMPACT_ATOMS: atom_id res chain seq x y z
N MET A 1 -9.67 -10.51 -21.57
CA MET A 1 -8.72 -10.88 -20.49
C MET A 1 -7.95 -9.73 -19.83
N ARG A 2 -7.16 -8.87 -20.52
CA ARG A 2 -6.28 -7.87 -19.84
C ARG A 2 -6.95 -6.94 -18.83
N ARG A 3 -8.14 -6.40 -19.15
CA ARG A 3 -8.88 -5.48 -18.25
C ARG A 3 -9.42 -6.19 -17.02
N LEU A 4 -9.98 -7.39 -17.20
CA LEU A 4 -10.45 -8.22 -16.09
C LEU A 4 -9.29 -8.67 -15.21
N TRP A 5 -8.18 -9.10 -15.81
CA TRP A 5 -6.96 -9.48 -15.11
C TRP A 5 -6.39 -8.34 -14.24
N ASN A 6 -6.14 -7.17 -14.82
CA ASN A 6 -5.52 -6.06 -14.08
C ASN A 6 -6.40 -5.55 -12.94
N ASN A 7 -7.72 -5.59 -13.10
CA ASN A 7 -8.65 -5.08 -12.10
C ASN A 7 -9.00 -6.12 -11.03
N TRP A 8 -9.04 -7.42 -11.37
CA TRP A 8 -9.61 -8.45 -10.51
C TRP A 8 -8.61 -9.52 -10.05
N ARG A 9 -7.35 -9.49 -10.50
CA ARG A 9 -6.34 -10.51 -10.13
C ARG A 9 -6.24 -10.76 -8.62
N GLY A 10 -6.29 -9.70 -7.81
CA GLY A 10 -6.27 -9.83 -6.35
C GLY A 10 -7.48 -10.60 -5.83
N SER A 11 -8.68 -10.20 -6.24
CA SER A 11 -9.95 -10.84 -5.87
C SER A 11 -10.01 -12.30 -6.34
N LEU A 12 -9.58 -12.57 -7.58
CA LEU A 12 -9.53 -13.93 -8.14
C LEU A 12 -8.59 -14.83 -7.35
N HIS A 13 -7.40 -14.32 -6.98
CA HIS A 13 -6.47 -15.06 -6.14
C HIS A 13 -7.04 -15.36 -4.75
N MET A 14 -7.83 -14.44 -4.17
CA MET A 14 -8.50 -14.67 -2.89
C MET A 14 -9.51 -15.82 -2.96
N ILE A 15 -10.25 -15.94 -4.06
CA ILE A 15 -11.16 -17.08 -4.29
C ILE A 15 -10.36 -18.40 -4.25
N VAL A 16 -9.25 -18.46 -4.99
CA VAL A 16 -8.37 -19.65 -5.03
C VAL A 16 -7.83 -20.02 -3.64
N LYS A 17 -7.51 -19.02 -2.81
CA LYS A 17 -7.02 -19.23 -1.44
C LYS A 17 -8.11 -19.65 -0.44
N SER A 18 -9.37 -19.30 -0.71
CA SER A 18 -10.47 -19.46 0.25
C SER A 18 -11.01 -20.88 0.36
N LYS A 19 -10.76 -21.74 -0.65
CA LYS A 19 -11.36 -23.07 -0.77
C LYS A 19 -10.35 -24.10 -1.27
N PRO A 20 -10.59 -25.40 -1.02
CA PRO A 20 -9.81 -26.48 -1.63
C PRO A 20 -9.86 -26.43 -3.16
N LEU A 21 -8.76 -26.80 -3.83
CA LEU A 21 -8.62 -26.72 -5.29
C LEU A 21 -9.77 -27.36 -6.07
N ARG A 22 -10.25 -28.53 -5.62
CA ARG A 22 -11.37 -29.25 -6.25
C ARG A 22 -12.67 -28.43 -6.30
N ASP A 23 -12.86 -27.56 -5.30
CA ASP A 23 -14.07 -26.74 -5.14
C ASP A 23 -13.88 -25.43 -5.92
N VAL A 24 -12.66 -24.87 -5.93
CA VAL A 24 -12.27 -23.69 -6.73
C VAL A 24 -12.50 -23.92 -8.24
N LEU A 25 -12.13 -25.09 -8.77
CA LEU A 25 -12.31 -25.38 -10.20
C LEU A 25 -13.78 -25.51 -10.63
N LYS A 26 -14.71 -25.77 -9.69
CA LYS A 26 -16.14 -25.83 -9.95
C LYS A 26 -16.82 -24.46 -9.88
N ASP A 27 -16.26 -23.56 -9.10
CA ASP A 27 -16.83 -22.25 -8.77
C ASP A 27 -16.26 -21.18 -9.72
N VAL A 28 -16.66 -21.25 -11.00
CA VAL A 28 -16.20 -20.33 -12.05
C VAL A 28 -16.84 -18.96 -11.83
N PRO A 29 -16.06 -17.86 -11.70
CA PRO A 29 -16.61 -16.53 -11.54
C PRO A 29 -17.48 -16.09 -12.73
N GLU A 30 -18.52 -15.29 -12.47
CA GLU A 30 -19.37 -14.74 -13.53
C GLU A 30 -18.54 -13.96 -14.57
N GLY A 31 -18.79 -14.23 -15.86
CA GLY A 31 -18.05 -13.63 -16.96
C GLY A 31 -16.69 -14.26 -17.28
N PHE A 32 -16.32 -15.37 -16.62
CA PHE A 32 -15.19 -16.20 -17.02
C PHE A 32 -15.64 -17.43 -17.81
N ASP A 33 -14.90 -17.75 -18.86
CA ASP A 33 -14.97 -19.07 -19.47
C ASP A 33 -14.35 -20.11 -18.53
N LYS A 34 -14.90 -21.32 -18.53
CA LYS A 34 -14.42 -22.40 -17.67
C LYS A 34 -12.97 -22.77 -17.99
N SER A 35 -12.58 -22.82 -19.26
CA SER A 35 -11.22 -23.18 -19.66
C SER A 35 -10.21 -22.10 -19.26
N ASP A 36 -10.57 -20.82 -19.39
CA ASP A 36 -9.76 -19.69 -18.94
C ASP A 36 -9.55 -19.72 -17.42
N TRP A 37 -10.62 -20.03 -16.66
CA TRP A 37 -10.53 -20.16 -15.20
C TRP A 37 -9.64 -21.33 -14.79
N GLU A 38 -9.84 -22.51 -15.39
CA GLU A 38 -9.02 -23.68 -15.11
C GLU A 38 -7.54 -23.44 -15.41
N TRP A 39 -7.23 -22.84 -16.57
CA TRP A 39 -5.87 -22.47 -16.93
C TRP A 39 -5.29 -21.47 -15.92
N LEU A 40 -6.04 -20.44 -15.52
CA LEU A 40 -5.57 -19.44 -14.59
C LEU A 40 -5.25 -20.03 -13.20
N VAL A 41 -6.10 -20.93 -12.71
CA VAL A 41 -5.87 -21.61 -11.43
C VAL A 41 -4.65 -22.51 -11.53
N LYS A 42 -4.61 -23.41 -12.52
CA LYS A 42 -3.59 -24.46 -12.64
C LYS A 42 -2.22 -23.91 -13.07
N GLU A 43 -2.20 -23.08 -14.10
CA GLU A 43 -0.95 -22.63 -14.75
C GLU A 43 -0.39 -21.35 -14.14
N HIS A 44 -1.23 -20.50 -13.53
CA HIS A 44 -0.78 -19.23 -12.97
C HIS A 44 -0.75 -19.23 -11.44
N PHE A 45 -1.90 -19.39 -10.76
CA PHE A 45 -1.95 -19.27 -9.29
C PHE A 45 -1.28 -20.43 -8.56
N LEU A 46 -1.30 -21.63 -9.14
CA LEU A 46 -0.61 -22.79 -8.59
C LEU A 46 0.84 -22.93 -9.06
N SER A 47 1.31 -22.08 -9.98
CA SER A 47 2.72 -22.11 -10.38
C SER A 47 3.65 -21.80 -9.21
N GLU A 48 4.76 -22.54 -9.12
CA GLU A 48 5.76 -22.34 -8.07
C GLU A 48 6.30 -20.91 -8.07
N LYS A 49 6.59 -20.36 -9.26
CA LYS A 49 7.03 -18.97 -9.43
C LYS A 49 6.06 -17.95 -8.81
N PHE A 50 4.75 -18.18 -8.95
CA PHE A 50 3.76 -17.28 -8.37
C PHE A 50 3.66 -17.46 -6.86
N LYS A 51 3.65 -18.70 -6.35
CA LYS A 51 3.62 -19.00 -4.91
C LYS A 51 4.82 -18.38 -4.21
N GLU A 52 6.03 -18.61 -4.70
CA GLU A 52 7.27 -18.03 -4.16
C GLU A 52 7.21 -16.51 -4.09
N ARG A 53 6.76 -15.86 -5.17
CA ARG A 53 6.59 -14.40 -5.22
C ARG A 53 5.53 -13.94 -4.21
N SER A 54 4.40 -14.63 -4.12
CA SER A 54 3.34 -14.30 -3.17
C SER A 54 3.82 -14.43 -1.73
N THR A 55 4.55 -15.50 -1.39
CA THR A 55 5.12 -15.71 -0.05
C THR A 55 6.14 -14.63 0.27
N ARG A 56 7.07 -14.35 -0.65
CA ARG A 56 8.07 -13.27 -0.47
C ARG A 56 7.42 -11.91 -0.24
N ASN A 57 6.42 -11.57 -1.06
CA ASN A 57 5.69 -10.31 -0.90
C ASN A 57 4.93 -10.24 0.44
N SER A 58 4.35 -11.35 0.89
CA SER A 58 3.69 -11.44 2.19
C SER A 58 4.68 -11.22 3.34
N MET A 59 5.83 -11.89 3.29
CA MET A 59 6.91 -11.72 4.28
C MET A 59 7.51 -10.31 4.28
N ASN A 60 7.63 -9.68 3.11
CA ASN A 60 8.08 -8.29 3.02
C ASN A 60 7.02 -7.35 3.60
N ARG A 61 5.74 -7.60 3.30
CA ARG A 61 4.64 -6.79 3.82
C ARG A 61 4.52 -6.90 5.34
N SER A 62 4.78 -8.07 5.92
CA SER A 62 4.75 -8.26 7.39
C SER A 62 5.91 -7.55 8.11
N LYS A 63 6.95 -7.10 7.40
CA LYS A 63 8.04 -6.29 7.95
C LYS A 63 7.75 -4.79 7.95
N LEU A 64 6.65 -4.33 7.34
CA LEU A 64 6.28 -2.92 7.40
C LEU A 64 5.74 -2.56 8.79
N ILE A 65 6.44 -1.65 9.46
CA ILE A 65 6.07 -1.12 10.79
C ILE A 65 5.20 0.14 10.72
N MET A 66 5.38 0.97 9.69
CA MET A 66 4.64 2.21 9.48
C MET A 66 4.00 2.19 8.09
N PRO A 67 2.85 1.52 7.92
CA PRO A 67 2.25 1.34 6.61
C PRO A 67 1.61 2.65 6.11
N HIS A 68 2.00 3.07 4.91
CA HIS A 68 1.28 4.11 4.17
C HIS A 68 -0.18 3.66 3.86
N ARG A 69 -1.15 4.54 4.10
CA ARG A 69 -2.59 4.25 4.09
C ARG A 69 -3.38 4.84 2.92
N THR A 70 -2.77 5.61 2.02
CA THR A 70 -3.49 6.29 0.92
C THR A 70 -3.57 5.48 -0.39
N GLY A 71 -3.30 4.19 -0.31
CA GLY A 71 -3.37 3.27 -1.45
C GLY A 71 -2.38 3.63 -2.56
N SER A 72 -2.87 3.82 -3.78
CA SER A 72 -2.06 4.18 -4.95
C SER A 72 -1.82 5.68 -5.10
N LYS A 73 -2.37 6.50 -4.18
CA LYS A 73 -2.19 7.95 -4.24
C LYS A 73 -0.75 8.29 -3.81
N PRO A 74 0.04 8.97 -4.67
CA PRO A 74 1.40 9.32 -4.31
C PRO A 74 1.43 10.51 -3.34
N ILE A 75 2.47 10.57 -2.50
CA ILE A 75 2.70 11.67 -1.53
C ILE A 75 2.63 13.05 -2.21
N ARG A 76 3.24 13.20 -3.39
CA ARG A 76 3.19 14.46 -4.16
C ARG A 76 1.77 14.95 -4.46
N LYS A 77 0.83 14.03 -4.70
CA LYS A 77 -0.57 14.36 -4.99
C LYS A 77 -1.29 14.80 -3.72
N ILE A 78 -0.94 14.21 -2.58
CA ILE A 78 -1.45 14.63 -1.26
C ILE A 78 -0.95 16.04 -0.95
N ILE A 79 0.35 16.30 -1.09
CA ILE A 79 0.95 17.64 -0.90
C ILE A 79 0.27 18.67 -1.81
N TYR A 80 0.08 18.34 -3.10
CA TYR A 80 -0.58 19.22 -4.06
C TYR A 80 -2.01 19.58 -3.65
N GLU A 81 -2.80 18.58 -3.24
CA GLU A 81 -4.19 18.77 -2.82
C GLU A 81 -4.34 19.52 -1.49
N LEU A 82 -3.37 19.39 -0.59
CA LEU A 82 -3.36 20.04 0.73
C LEU A 82 -2.87 21.50 0.74
N GLY A 83 -2.64 22.10 -0.42
CA GLY A 83 -2.25 23.52 -0.53
C GLY A 83 -1.03 23.76 -1.44
N GLY A 84 -0.32 22.70 -1.83
CA GLY A 84 0.80 22.81 -2.77
C GLY A 84 0.41 23.42 -4.12
N LYS A 85 -0.85 23.25 -4.56
CA LYS A 85 -1.39 23.88 -5.78
C LYS A 85 -1.45 25.41 -5.70
N ASP A 86 -1.58 25.95 -4.49
CA ASP A 86 -1.74 27.39 -4.22
C ASP A 86 -0.40 28.02 -3.75
N GLY A 87 0.70 27.27 -3.84
CA GLY A 87 2.02 27.71 -3.37
C GLY A 87 2.22 27.60 -1.86
N ASN A 88 1.27 27.01 -1.12
CA ASN A 88 1.30 26.85 0.33
C ASN A 88 1.32 25.36 0.70
N PRO A 89 2.45 24.65 0.46
CA PRO A 89 2.53 23.23 0.78
C PRO A 89 2.39 23.00 2.30
N PRO A 90 1.74 21.91 2.72
CA PRO A 90 1.69 21.52 4.14
C PRO A 90 3.08 21.16 4.68
N ASP A 91 3.25 21.28 6.00
CA ASP A 91 4.44 20.79 6.70
C ASP A 91 4.52 19.24 6.70
N MET A 92 5.70 18.71 7.03
CA MET A 92 5.91 17.26 7.07
C MET A 92 5.07 16.53 8.10
N ALA A 93 4.71 17.16 9.23
CA ALA A 93 3.86 16.53 10.22
C ALA A 93 2.47 16.25 9.62
N THR A 94 1.90 17.25 8.95
CA THR A 94 0.62 17.16 8.25
C THR A 94 0.68 16.13 7.13
N VAL A 95 1.75 16.14 6.32
CA VAL A 95 1.94 15.13 5.26
C VAL A 95 2.04 13.72 5.84
N PHE A 96 2.80 13.53 6.92
CA PHE A 96 2.96 12.23 7.57
C PHE A 96 1.64 11.72 8.14
N PHE A 97 0.89 12.58 8.84
CA PHE A 97 -0.43 12.25 9.36
C PHE A 97 -1.40 11.82 8.26
N GLU A 98 -1.54 12.63 7.21
CA GLU A 98 -2.45 12.36 6.09
C GLU A 98 -2.08 11.10 5.31
N THR A 99 -0.80 10.74 5.30
CA THR A 99 -0.31 9.54 4.60
C THR A 99 -0.45 8.25 5.40
N HIS A 100 -0.54 8.32 6.73
CA HIS A 100 -0.56 7.16 7.62
C HIS A 100 -1.84 7.01 8.46
N LYS A 101 -2.75 7.98 8.44
CA LYS A 101 -4.03 7.89 9.15
C LYS A 101 -4.96 6.82 8.58
N ASN A 102 -5.76 6.24 9.47
CA ASN A 102 -6.89 5.38 9.20
C ASN A 102 -8.10 5.93 9.99
N ASP A 103 -9.20 6.26 9.31
CA ASP A 103 -10.36 6.92 9.91
C ASP A 103 -9.98 8.12 10.81
N ASP A 104 -9.13 9.01 10.26
CA ASP A 104 -8.60 10.20 10.93
C ASP A 104 -7.78 9.95 12.20
N LYS A 105 -7.26 8.74 12.39
CA LYS A 105 -6.40 8.38 13.53
C LYS A 105 -5.17 7.59 13.10
N LEU A 106 -4.09 7.72 13.85
CA LEU A 106 -2.92 6.85 13.71
C LEU A 106 -3.14 5.61 14.59
N VAL A 107 -3.09 4.42 13.98
CA VAL A 107 -3.46 3.17 14.66
C VAL A 107 -2.23 2.46 15.25
N GLU A 108 -1.11 2.49 14.54
CA GLU A 108 0.12 1.82 14.94
C GLU A 108 0.90 2.64 15.98
N PRO A 109 1.38 2.04 17.09
CA PRO A 109 2.21 2.72 18.08
C PRO A 109 3.46 3.36 17.46
N GLU A 110 4.18 2.63 16.60
CA GLU A 110 5.41 3.10 15.94
C GLU A 110 5.14 4.31 15.04
N THR A 111 3.96 4.35 14.41
CA THR A 111 3.53 5.48 13.57
C THR A 111 3.20 6.69 14.45
N ASN A 112 2.56 6.48 15.60
CA ASN A 112 2.26 7.55 16.56
C ASN A 112 3.53 8.14 17.17
N GLU A 113 4.47 7.30 17.61
CA GLU A 113 5.76 7.74 18.14
C GLU A 113 6.53 8.56 17.11
N LYS A 114 6.65 8.05 15.88
CA LYS A 114 7.32 8.78 14.80
C LYS A 114 6.63 10.10 14.46
N TYR A 115 5.29 10.12 14.47
CA TYR A 115 4.53 11.34 14.25
C TYR A 115 4.78 12.40 15.34
N ALA A 116 4.86 11.99 16.60
CA ALA A 116 5.16 12.89 17.71
C ALA A 116 6.57 13.51 17.58
N GLU A 117 7.57 12.69 17.22
CA GLU A 117 8.93 13.17 16.94
C GLU A 117 8.94 14.20 15.79
N ILE A 118 8.26 13.91 14.68
CA ILE A 118 8.17 14.83 13.54
C ILE A 118 7.45 16.12 13.94
N GLN A 119 6.35 16.04 14.70
CA GLN A 119 5.65 17.23 15.22
C GLN A 119 6.56 18.09 16.09
N GLU A 120 7.35 17.48 16.97
CA GLU A 120 8.28 18.20 17.84
C GLU A 120 9.38 18.89 17.05
N LEU A 121 9.96 18.21 16.06
CA LEU A 121 11.01 18.80 15.21
C LEU A 121 10.47 19.98 14.39
N VAL A 122 9.31 19.83 13.75
CA VAL A 122 8.68 20.91 12.98
C VAL A 122 8.34 22.12 13.85
N ARG A 123 7.95 21.90 15.12
CA ARG A 123 7.65 22.97 16.07
C ARG A 123 8.91 23.68 16.59
N SER A 124 9.97 22.93 16.86
CA SER A 124 11.21 23.46 17.43
C SER A 124 12.11 24.12 16.38
N GLU A 125 12.15 23.58 15.16
CA GLU A 125 12.98 24.06 14.05
C GLU A 125 12.10 24.47 12.85
N SER A 126 11.30 25.52 13.01
CA SER A 126 10.30 25.95 12.00
C SER A 126 10.90 26.42 10.66
N SER A 127 12.22 26.63 10.59
CA SER A 127 12.93 26.99 9.36
C SER A 127 13.28 25.78 8.50
N LEU A 128 13.18 24.56 9.03
CA LEU A 128 13.48 23.35 8.27
C LEU A 128 12.48 23.18 7.14
N THR A 129 13.03 22.84 5.98
CA THR A 129 12.24 22.38 4.85
C THR A 129 11.73 20.96 5.10
N ASN A 130 10.69 20.59 4.36
CA ASN A 130 10.13 19.25 4.46
C ASN A 130 11.15 18.15 4.14
N ILE A 131 12.10 18.40 3.23
CA ILE A 131 13.12 17.42 2.87
C ILE A 131 14.11 17.20 4.02
N GLU A 132 14.54 18.26 4.71
CA GLU A 132 15.46 18.16 5.85
C GLU A 132 14.84 17.39 7.02
N VAL A 133 13.55 17.61 7.29
CA VAL A 133 12.80 16.84 8.30
C VAL A 133 12.77 15.35 7.93
N VAL A 134 12.53 15.01 6.66
CA VAL A 134 12.56 13.62 6.20
C VAL A 134 13.95 13.02 6.36
N GLU A 135 15.00 13.73 5.97
CA GLU A 135 16.36 13.21 6.02
C GLU A 135 16.87 12.94 7.44
N ARG A 136 16.43 13.75 8.42
CA ARG A 136 16.73 13.54 9.85
C ARG A 136 16.24 12.18 10.38
N TYR A 137 15.07 11.71 9.92
CA TYR A 137 14.44 10.49 10.46
C TYR A 137 14.54 9.26 9.55
N PHE A 138 14.60 9.47 8.23
CA PHE A 138 14.54 8.40 7.23
C PHE A 138 15.82 8.28 6.40
N GLY A 139 16.81 9.14 6.66
CA GLY A 139 18.09 9.17 5.95
C GLY A 139 18.05 9.95 4.64
N PRO A 140 19.20 10.13 3.96
CA PRO A 140 19.31 10.90 2.74
C PRO A 140 18.33 10.41 1.66
N GLN A 141 17.64 11.35 1.01
CA GLN A 141 16.74 11.00 -0.09
C GLN A 141 17.53 11.03 -1.41
N CYS A 142 17.43 9.94 -2.17
CA CYS A 142 18.13 9.76 -3.46
C CYS A 142 17.48 10.51 -4.62
#